data_AF-A0A059AEV8-F1
#
_entry.id   AF-A0A059AEV8-F1
#
_cell.length_a   1.000
_cell.length_b   1.000
_cell.length_c   1.000
_cell.angle_alpha   90.00
_cell.angle_beta   90.00
_cell.angle_gamma   90.00
#
_symmetry.space_group_name_H-M   'P 1'
#
loop_
_entity.id
_entity.type
_entity.pdbx_description
1 polymer ?
#
loop_
_entity_poly.entity_id
_entity_poly.type
_entity_poly.pdbx_seq_one_letter_code
_entity_poly.pdbx_strand_id
1 'polypeptide(L)'
;MGARATINVWNPSVVQPEVSFSQIWLEAGPRESMNTVEAGWMVDTVSYPRNQAKIFIFYTADGYRTRCYNLECKDGFRLIRGSRFAPNNLLEPVSVYDNEQQRDLTIAIWKDQVSGDWWLRIEEEIVGYWPEKLFTHLKGPAEKIRWGGEIVNTKPRGRHTSTQMGSGHFPSEGYRRASYFRHLKFLDDRFIERDPVNLQTFVTKPNCYDLLLNLDPPGTCGVNFYYGGPGFSAQCPI
;
A
#
# COMPACT_ATOMS: atom_id res chain seq x y z
N MET A 1 -18.05 -4.22 -3.33
CA MET A 1 -16.75 -4.93 -3.22
C MET A 1 -15.59 -3.96 -3.04
N GLY A 2 -14.60 -4.33 -2.24
CA GLY A 2 -13.56 -3.43 -1.78
C GLY A 2 -12.63 -4.08 -0.76
N ALA A 3 -11.70 -3.31 -0.22
CA ALA A 3 -10.73 -3.73 0.77
C ALA A 3 -10.53 -2.65 1.84
N ARG A 4 -10.24 -3.08 3.07
CA ARG A 4 -9.84 -2.22 4.18
C ARG A 4 -8.67 -2.86 4.93
N ALA A 5 -7.70 -2.07 5.35
CA ALA A 5 -6.69 -2.49 6.31
C ALA A 5 -6.14 -1.27 7.06
N THR A 6 -5.56 -1.53 8.22
CA THR A 6 -4.77 -0.56 8.98
C THR A 6 -3.30 -0.88 8.80
N ILE A 7 -2.52 0.09 8.35
CA ILE A 7 -1.08 -0.01 8.15
C ILE A 7 -0.36 0.93 9.11
N ASN A 8 0.78 0.54 9.67
CA ASN A 8 1.61 1.53 10.37
C ASN A 8 2.47 2.33 9.39
N VAL A 9 2.68 3.59 9.73
CA VAL A 9 3.43 4.55 8.92
C VAL A 9 4.86 4.63 9.44
N TRP A 10 5.82 4.52 8.52
CA TRP A 10 7.25 4.69 8.79
C TRP A 10 7.85 5.67 7.79
N ASN A 11 9.06 6.17 8.08
CA ASN A 11 9.84 6.95 7.15
C ASN A 11 11.18 6.25 6.82
N PRO A 12 11.14 5.15 6.03
CA PRO A 12 12.35 4.39 5.69
C PRO A 12 13.38 5.21 4.91
N SER A 13 14.65 4.82 5.02
CA SER A 13 15.71 5.35 4.17
C SER A 13 15.60 4.78 2.75
N VAL A 14 15.59 5.68 1.75
CA VAL A 14 15.45 5.32 0.34
C VAL A 14 16.67 5.82 -0.45
N VAL A 15 17.20 4.98 -1.33
CA VAL A 15 18.27 5.36 -2.27
C VAL A 15 17.68 6.24 -3.37
N GLN A 16 18.43 7.17 -3.95
CA GLN A 16 17.94 7.94 -5.10
C GLN A 16 18.21 7.19 -6.41
N PRO A 17 17.25 7.08 -7.37
CA PRO A 17 15.89 7.62 -7.41
C PRO A 17 14.81 6.57 -7.05
N GLU A 18 15.06 5.77 -6.03
CA GLU A 18 14.20 4.68 -5.58
C GLU A 18 13.06 5.16 -4.68
N VAL A 19 12.14 4.23 -4.44
CA VAL A 19 10.89 4.45 -3.71
C VAL A 19 10.59 3.24 -2.84
N SER A 20 10.04 3.47 -1.65
CA SER A 20 9.41 2.43 -0.82
C SER A 20 7.93 2.75 -0.67
N PHE A 21 7.10 1.72 -0.75
CA PHE A 21 5.64 1.79 -0.64
C PHE A 21 5.13 0.88 0.48
N SER A 22 4.01 1.27 1.06
CA SER A 22 3.13 0.42 1.86
C SER A 22 1.70 0.68 1.43
N GLN A 23 1.04 -0.33 0.88
CA GLN A 23 -0.21 -0.10 0.15
C GLN A 23 -1.21 -1.26 0.17
N ILE A 24 -2.44 -0.88 -0.13
CA ILE A 24 -3.52 -1.76 -0.53
C ILE A 24 -3.75 -1.53 -2.02
N TRP A 25 -3.86 -2.62 -2.80
CA TRP A 25 -4.24 -2.50 -4.20
C TRP A 25 -5.21 -3.58 -4.65
N LEU A 26 -6.15 -3.15 -5.49
CA LEU A 26 -7.21 -3.98 -6.03
C LEU A 26 -6.97 -4.15 -7.53
N GLU A 27 -7.06 -5.38 -8.01
CA GLU A 27 -6.72 -5.76 -9.38
C GLU A 27 -7.91 -6.44 -10.08
N ALA A 28 -8.07 -6.21 -11.38
CA ALA A 28 -8.97 -7.00 -12.23
C ALA A 28 -8.44 -7.10 -13.67
N GLY A 29 -8.64 -8.25 -14.29
CA GLY A 29 -8.29 -8.51 -15.69
C GLY A 29 -6.93 -9.19 -15.88
N PRO A 30 -6.60 -9.58 -17.13
CA PRO A 30 -5.34 -10.23 -17.45
C PRO A 30 -4.18 -9.23 -17.48
N ARG A 31 -2.95 -9.71 -17.36
CA ARG A 31 -1.72 -8.89 -17.23
C ARG A 31 -1.60 -7.79 -18.29
N GLU A 32 -1.97 -8.07 -19.53
CA GLU A 32 -1.81 -7.19 -20.69
C GLU A 32 -2.80 -6.01 -20.70
N SER A 33 -3.89 -6.12 -19.94
CA SER A 33 -4.92 -5.08 -19.81
C SER A 33 -5.32 -4.86 -18.35
N MET A 34 -4.44 -5.23 -17.42
CA MET A 34 -4.69 -5.21 -15.98
C MET A 34 -5.16 -3.82 -15.55
N ASN A 35 -6.21 -3.80 -14.74
CA ASN A 35 -6.68 -2.60 -14.07
C ASN A 35 -6.24 -2.67 -12.61
N THR A 36 -5.67 -1.58 -12.09
CA THR A 36 -5.38 -1.46 -10.65
C THR A 36 -5.83 -0.12 -10.10
N VAL A 37 -6.29 -0.12 -8.85
CA VAL A 37 -6.38 1.06 -7.99
C VAL A 37 -5.60 0.77 -6.71
N GLU A 38 -4.73 1.69 -6.35
CA GLU A 38 -3.75 1.49 -5.29
C GLU A 38 -3.72 2.73 -4.39
N ALA A 39 -3.67 2.52 -3.07
CA ALA A 39 -3.53 3.61 -2.11
C ALA A 39 -2.71 3.16 -0.90
N GLY A 40 -1.96 4.11 -0.36
CA GLY A 40 -1.02 3.83 0.71
C GLY A 40 -0.21 5.04 1.12
N TRP A 41 0.94 4.76 1.71
CA TRP A 41 2.00 5.74 1.89
C TRP A 41 3.26 5.31 1.14
N MET A 42 4.02 6.31 0.70
CA MET A 42 5.31 6.11 0.05
C MET A 42 6.36 7.05 0.64
N VAL A 43 7.63 6.66 0.49
CA VAL A 43 8.78 7.56 0.63
C VAL A 43 9.57 7.51 -0.66
N ASP A 44 9.86 8.66 -1.23
CA ASP A 44 10.72 8.79 -2.41
C ASP A 44 11.70 9.96 -2.25
N THR A 45 12.66 9.99 -3.17
CA THR A 45 13.71 11.02 -3.27
C THR A 45 13.45 12.05 -4.36
N VAL A 46 12.34 11.95 -5.10
CA VAL A 46 12.12 12.68 -6.36
C VAL A 46 11.05 13.75 -6.18
N SER A 47 9.91 13.41 -5.61
CA SER A 47 8.80 14.32 -5.41
C SER A 47 8.92 15.05 -4.08
N TYR A 48 8.49 16.31 -4.05
CA TYR A 48 8.56 17.15 -2.84
C TYR A 48 7.35 16.89 -1.92
N PRO A 49 7.53 16.83 -0.59
CA PRO A 49 8.81 16.80 0.13
C PRO A 49 9.54 15.46 -0.03
N ARG A 50 10.86 15.53 -0.18
CA ARG A 50 11.73 14.35 -0.35
C ARG A 50 11.97 13.66 0.98
N ASN A 51 12.14 12.34 0.96
CA ASN A 51 12.51 11.51 2.11
C ASN A 51 11.54 11.66 3.29
N GLN A 52 10.26 11.86 2.99
CA GLN A 52 9.19 11.93 3.97
C GLN A 52 8.04 11.05 3.53
N ALA A 53 7.45 10.35 4.52
CA ALA A 53 6.26 9.55 4.33
C ALA A 53 5.10 10.45 3.92
N LYS A 54 4.49 10.13 2.79
CA LYS A 54 3.36 10.88 2.24
C LYS A 54 2.32 9.94 1.69
N ILE A 55 1.07 10.41 1.68
CA ILE A 55 -0.02 9.71 1.00
C ILE A 55 0.31 9.62 -0.48
N PHE A 56 0.08 8.44 -1.05
CA PHE A 56 0.05 8.28 -2.48
C PHE A 56 -1.16 7.48 -2.92
N ILE A 57 -1.50 7.69 -4.18
CA ILE A 57 -2.46 6.88 -4.90
C ILE A 57 -1.89 6.55 -6.27
N PHE A 58 -2.29 5.42 -6.83
CA PHE A 58 -1.94 5.01 -8.17
C PHE A 58 -3.13 4.36 -8.87
N TYR A 59 -3.21 4.48 -10.18
CA TYR A 59 -4.04 3.59 -10.98
C TYR A 59 -3.43 3.29 -12.36
N THR A 60 -3.80 2.15 -12.91
CA THR A 60 -3.66 1.78 -14.32
C THR A 60 -4.94 1.12 -14.82
N ALA A 61 -5.20 1.17 -16.13
CA ALA A 61 -6.37 0.56 -16.76
C ALA A 61 -6.02 -0.31 -17.98
N ASP A 62 -4.73 -0.52 -18.24
CA ASP A 62 -4.21 -1.03 -19.51
C ASP A 62 -2.88 -1.78 -19.36
N GLY A 63 -2.71 -2.48 -18.23
CA GLY A 63 -1.51 -3.29 -18.00
C GLY A 63 -0.26 -2.45 -17.72
N TYR A 64 -0.40 -1.38 -16.93
CA TYR A 64 0.68 -0.47 -16.54
C TYR A 64 1.28 0.33 -17.70
N ARG A 65 0.56 0.48 -18.83
CA ARG A 65 0.96 1.41 -19.91
C ARG A 65 0.61 2.83 -19.51
N THR A 66 -0.64 3.06 -19.12
CA THR A 66 -1.08 4.20 -18.33
C THR A 66 -0.57 4.01 -16.91
N ARG A 67 0.23 4.96 -16.45
CA ARG A 67 0.75 5.01 -15.07
C ARG A 67 0.36 6.33 -14.49
N CYS A 68 -0.64 6.32 -13.62
CA CYS A 68 -1.12 7.56 -13.03
C CYS A 68 -0.77 7.60 -11.56
N TYR A 69 0.23 8.41 -11.22
CA TYR A 69 0.53 8.72 -9.84
C TYR A 69 -0.28 9.94 -9.38
N ASN A 70 -0.82 9.85 -8.17
CA ASN A 70 -1.43 10.98 -7.47
C ASN A 70 -2.49 11.70 -8.34
N LEU A 71 -2.35 13.03 -8.47
CA LEU A 71 -3.24 13.88 -9.25
C LEU A 71 -2.66 14.25 -10.63
N GLU A 72 -1.65 13.50 -11.10
CA GLU A 72 -0.91 13.85 -12.32
C GLU A 72 -1.75 13.68 -13.60
N CYS A 73 -2.75 12.79 -13.58
CA CYS A 73 -3.65 12.61 -14.72
C CYS A 73 -4.91 13.45 -14.55
N LYS A 74 -5.11 14.39 -15.48
CA LYS A 74 -6.26 15.32 -15.53
C LYS A 74 -7.62 14.64 -15.35
N ASP A 75 -7.79 13.46 -15.93
CA ASP A 75 -9.06 12.72 -15.89
C ASP A 75 -9.11 11.58 -14.89
N GLY A 76 -8.05 11.40 -14.10
CA GLY A 76 -7.87 10.34 -13.12
C GLY A 76 -8.69 10.56 -11.85
N PHE A 77 -7.99 10.54 -10.71
CA PHE A 77 -8.61 10.65 -9.40
C PHE A 77 -9.30 12.02 -9.19
N ARG A 78 -10.51 11.98 -8.63
CA ARG A 78 -11.30 13.16 -8.26
C ARG A 78 -11.17 13.37 -6.75
N LEU A 79 -10.30 14.30 -6.38
CA LEU A 79 -10.08 14.69 -4.99
C LEU A 79 -11.29 15.45 -4.42
N ILE A 80 -11.75 15.07 -3.23
CA ILE A 80 -12.66 15.90 -2.44
C ILE A 80 -11.87 17.04 -1.81
N ARG A 81 -12.31 18.28 -2.10
CA ARG A 81 -11.65 19.50 -1.61
C ARG A 81 -11.61 19.51 -0.08
N GLY A 82 -10.41 19.73 0.46
CA GLY A 82 -10.20 19.91 1.90
C GLY A 82 -9.88 18.64 2.68
N SER A 83 -9.75 17.48 2.04
CA SER A 83 -9.26 16.29 2.74
C SER A 83 -7.81 16.48 3.20
N ARG A 84 -7.54 16.14 4.46
CA ARG A 84 -6.17 16.19 5.02
C ARG A 84 -5.27 15.09 4.48
N PHE A 85 -5.86 14.08 3.84
CA PHE A 85 -5.16 12.95 3.23
C PHE A 85 -5.12 13.06 1.70
N ALA A 86 -5.14 14.29 1.16
CA ALA A 86 -4.90 14.48 -0.26
C ALA A 86 -3.54 13.86 -0.68
N PRO A 87 -3.42 13.30 -1.89
CA PRO A 87 -2.15 12.76 -2.38
C PRO A 87 -1.01 13.78 -2.28
N ASN A 88 0.20 13.30 -1.94
CA ASN A 88 1.39 14.08 -1.55
C ASN A 88 1.33 14.80 -0.19
N ASN A 89 0.22 14.76 0.54
CA ASN A 89 0.24 15.26 1.92
C ASN A 89 1.13 14.38 2.80
N LEU A 90 1.88 15.05 3.67
CA LEU A 90 2.78 14.42 4.62
C LEU A 90 2.02 13.66 5.71
N LEU A 91 2.61 12.56 6.14
CA LEU A 91 2.17 11.80 7.30
C LEU A 91 3.10 12.08 8.47
N GLU A 92 2.67 12.94 9.37
CA GLU A 92 3.40 13.25 10.59
C GLU A 92 2.45 13.30 11.80
N PRO A 93 2.86 12.74 12.96
CA PRO A 93 4.09 11.96 13.19
C PRO A 93 4.04 10.55 12.57
N VAL A 94 5.22 9.94 12.34
CA VAL A 94 5.38 8.53 11.94
C VAL A 94 5.74 7.63 13.12
N SER A 95 5.70 6.31 12.93
CA SER A 95 6.11 5.31 13.93
C SER A 95 7.60 5.40 14.22
N VAL A 96 7.98 5.02 15.44
CA VAL A 96 9.36 5.03 15.92
C VAL A 96 9.70 3.66 16.49
N TYR A 97 10.91 3.20 16.20
CA TYR A 97 11.44 1.92 16.67
C TYR A 97 11.42 1.84 18.20
N ASP A 98 10.96 0.71 18.73
CA ASP A 98 10.81 0.42 20.17
C ASP A 98 9.86 1.37 20.93
N ASN A 99 9.13 2.25 20.25
CA ASN A 99 8.13 3.11 20.89
C ASN A 99 6.85 2.30 21.19
N GLU A 100 6.28 2.51 22.37
CA GLU A 100 5.03 1.88 22.79
C GLU A 100 3.85 2.24 21.88
N GLN A 101 3.80 3.49 21.41
CA GLN A 101 2.78 3.96 20.49
C GLN A 101 3.30 3.97 19.06
N GLN A 102 2.65 3.21 18.20
CA GLN A 102 2.86 3.20 16.75
C GLN A 102 1.84 4.12 16.07
N ARG A 103 2.15 4.58 14.86
CA ARG A 103 1.28 5.48 14.08
C ARG A 103 0.61 4.70 12.98
N ASP A 104 -0.70 4.58 13.10
CA ASP A 104 -1.53 3.82 12.18
C ASP A 104 -2.21 4.72 11.15
N LEU A 105 -2.48 4.13 10.00
CA LEU A 105 -3.25 4.69 8.91
C LEU A 105 -4.23 3.64 8.40
N THR A 106 -5.52 3.86 8.60
CA THR A 106 -6.58 2.97 8.11
C THR A 106 -7.02 3.41 6.73
N ILE A 107 -6.93 2.52 5.75
CA ILE A 107 -7.26 2.79 4.36
C ILE A 107 -8.39 1.86 3.94
N ALA A 108 -9.39 2.41 3.25
CA ALA A 108 -10.46 1.67 2.63
C ALA A 108 -10.66 2.11 1.18
N ILE A 109 -10.70 1.13 0.27
CA ILE A 109 -11.05 1.32 -1.14
C ILE A 109 -12.28 0.47 -1.43
N TRP A 110 -13.35 1.06 -1.97
CA TRP A 110 -14.55 0.30 -2.34
C TRP A 110 -15.21 0.84 -3.58
N LYS A 111 -15.91 -0.04 -4.29
CA LYS A 111 -16.75 0.33 -5.43
C LYS A 111 -18.13 0.75 -4.96
N ASP A 112 -18.54 1.97 -5.28
CA ASP A 112 -19.91 2.43 -5.06
C ASP A 112 -20.89 1.71 -6.00
N GLN A 113 -22.09 1.40 -5.52
CA GLN A 113 -23.10 0.66 -6.30
C GLN A 113 -23.96 1.55 -7.18
N VAL A 114 -24.01 2.85 -6.90
CA VAL A 114 -24.86 3.78 -7.63
C VAL A 114 -24.09 4.40 -8.79
N SER A 115 -22.92 4.99 -8.52
CA SER A 115 -22.09 5.60 -9.56
C SER A 115 -21.15 4.62 -10.25
N GLY A 116 -20.81 3.51 -9.58
CA GLY A 116 -19.79 2.56 -10.05
C GLY A 116 -18.36 3.04 -9.79
N ASP A 117 -18.16 4.22 -9.19
CA ASP A 117 -16.82 4.75 -8.93
C ASP A 117 -16.11 3.99 -7.81
N TRP A 118 -14.78 3.99 -7.85
CA TRP A 118 -13.96 3.46 -6.76
C TRP A 118 -13.62 4.57 -5.79
N TRP A 119 -14.15 4.50 -4.58
CA TRP A 119 -13.95 5.48 -3.54
C TRP A 119 -12.77 5.13 -2.65
N LEU A 120 -12.06 6.16 -2.20
CA LEU A 120 -10.98 6.09 -1.23
C LEU A 120 -11.38 6.83 0.04
N ARG A 121 -11.27 6.13 1.16
CA ARG A 121 -11.35 6.70 2.51
C ARG A 121 -10.06 6.40 3.24
N ILE A 122 -9.56 7.39 3.96
CA ILE A 122 -8.42 7.26 4.86
C ILE A 122 -8.86 7.78 6.23
N GLU A 123 -8.66 6.96 7.26
CA GLU A 123 -9.32 7.11 8.56
C GLU A 123 -10.85 7.24 8.38
N GLU A 124 -11.41 8.35 8.86
CA GLU A 124 -12.83 8.69 8.73
C GLU A 124 -13.09 9.73 7.63
N GLU A 125 -12.08 10.09 6.84
CA GLU A 125 -12.22 11.09 5.76
C GLU A 125 -12.31 10.45 4.37
N ILE A 126 -13.38 10.80 3.64
CA ILE A 126 -13.46 10.51 2.22
C ILE A 126 -12.46 11.40 1.48
N VAL A 127 -11.45 10.79 0.86
CA VAL A 127 -10.39 11.48 0.15
C VAL A 127 -10.85 11.84 -1.26
N GLY A 128 -11.54 10.93 -1.92
CA GLY A 128 -11.96 11.09 -3.31
C GLY A 128 -12.29 9.76 -3.96
N TYR A 129 -12.33 9.74 -5.29
CA TYR A 129 -12.66 8.54 -6.05
C TYR A 129 -11.98 8.50 -7.42
N TRP A 130 -11.81 7.29 -7.95
CA TRP A 130 -11.50 7.04 -9.35
C TRP A 130 -12.81 6.79 -10.13
N PRO A 131 -13.11 7.60 -11.16
CA PRO A 131 -14.29 7.40 -11.97
C PRO A 131 -14.35 6.02 -12.65
N GLU A 132 -15.53 5.38 -12.67
CA GLU A 132 -15.75 4.08 -13.32
C GLU A 132 -15.25 4.05 -14.77
N LYS A 133 -15.46 5.15 -15.50
CA LYS A 133 -15.11 5.30 -16.92
C LYS A 133 -13.62 5.13 -17.23
N LEU A 134 -12.76 5.19 -16.22
CA LEU A 134 -11.32 4.96 -16.40
C LEU A 134 -11.01 3.50 -16.71
N PHE A 135 -11.87 2.58 -16.28
CA PHE A 135 -11.54 1.17 -16.19
C PHE A 135 -12.22 0.36 -17.30
N THR A 136 -11.62 -0.78 -17.63
CA THR A 136 -12.16 -1.78 -18.55
C THR A 136 -12.64 -3.00 -17.78
N HIS A 137 -11.88 -3.44 -16.78
CA HIS A 137 -12.18 -4.62 -15.94
C HIS A 137 -12.69 -4.23 -14.54
N LEU A 138 -12.12 -3.19 -13.92
CA LEU A 138 -12.63 -2.63 -12.65
C LEU A 138 -13.97 -1.87 -12.81
N LYS A 139 -14.60 -1.93 -13.99
CA LYS A 139 -16.05 -1.67 -14.14
C LYS A 139 -16.88 -2.64 -13.31
N GLY A 140 -16.40 -3.87 -13.20
CA GLY A 140 -16.95 -4.92 -12.35
C GLY A 140 -16.29 -4.96 -10.97
N PRO A 141 -16.45 -6.09 -10.26
CA PRO A 141 -15.74 -6.37 -9.02
C PRO A 141 -14.23 -6.49 -9.20
N ALA A 142 -13.45 -6.19 -8.15
CA ALA A 142 -12.03 -6.57 -8.10
C ALA A 142 -11.88 -8.09 -8.00
N GLU A 143 -10.96 -8.65 -8.77
CA GLU A 143 -10.68 -10.10 -8.81
C GLU A 143 -9.61 -10.50 -7.80
N LYS A 144 -8.70 -9.58 -7.47
CA LYS A 144 -7.66 -9.77 -6.45
C LYS A 144 -7.55 -8.54 -5.57
N ILE A 145 -7.26 -8.79 -4.29
CA ILE A 145 -6.90 -7.78 -3.32
C ILE A 145 -5.51 -8.13 -2.81
N ARG A 146 -4.64 -7.14 -2.73
CA ARG A 146 -3.29 -7.29 -2.23
C ARG A 146 -3.00 -6.24 -1.16
N TRP A 147 -2.19 -6.65 -0.20
CA TRP A 147 -1.71 -5.85 0.90
C TRP A 147 -0.21 -6.11 1.02
N GLY A 148 0.59 -5.06 1.15
CA GLY A 148 2.02 -5.24 1.40
C GLY A 148 2.88 -4.04 1.05
N GLY A 149 4.18 -4.28 1.10
CA GLY A 149 5.20 -3.33 0.69
C GLY A 149 5.75 -3.62 -0.70
N GLU A 150 6.16 -2.56 -1.38
CA GLU A 150 6.89 -2.62 -2.64
C GLU A 150 8.09 -1.67 -2.57
N ILE A 151 9.17 -2.01 -3.25
CA ILE A 151 10.29 -1.09 -3.46
C ILE A 151 10.62 -1.03 -4.95
N VAL A 152 10.99 0.16 -5.41
CA VAL A 152 11.60 0.35 -6.72
C VAL A 152 13.11 0.16 -6.55
N ASN A 153 13.68 -0.89 -7.13
CA ASN A 153 15.13 -1.08 -7.16
C ASN A 153 15.67 -0.76 -8.56
N THR A 154 16.45 0.32 -8.66
CA THR A 154 17.06 0.78 -9.91
C THR A 154 18.27 -0.05 -10.34
N LYS A 155 18.81 -0.86 -9.42
CA LYS A 155 19.98 -1.73 -9.62
C LYS A 155 21.14 -1.03 -10.31
N PRO A 156 21.63 0.10 -9.78
CA PRO A 156 22.77 0.77 -10.39
C PRO A 156 23.95 -0.20 -10.43
N ARG A 157 24.48 -0.44 -11.64
CA ARG A 157 25.57 -1.42 -11.88
C ARG A 157 25.22 -2.88 -11.52
N GLY A 158 23.94 -3.25 -11.58
CA GLY A 158 23.47 -4.63 -11.36
C GLY A 158 23.41 -5.06 -9.89
N ARG A 159 23.70 -4.15 -8.96
CA ARG A 159 23.75 -4.41 -7.53
C ARG A 159 22.38 -4.32 -6.87
N HIS A 160 22.20 -5.03 -5.76
CA HIS A 160 21.00 -4.85 -4.94
C HIS A 160 21.01 -3.49 -4.24
N THR A 161 19.86 -3.07 -3.72
CA THR A 161 19.69 -1.75 -3.11
C THR A 161 19.83 -1.81 -1.59
N SER A 162 20.14 -0.66 -0.98
CA SER A 162 20.01 -0.41 0.46
C SER A 162 18.71 0.33 0.81
N THR A 163 17.77 0.46 -0.13
CA THR A 163 16.43 1.03 0.13
C THR A 163 15.69 0.14 1.13
N GLN A 164 15.26 0.74 2.23
CA GLN A 164 14.50 0.07 3.28
C GLN A 164 13.03 -0.06 2.87
N MET A 165 12.39 -1.17 3.25
CA MET A 165 10.95 -1.36 3.13
C MET A 165 10.31 -1.31 4.51
N GLY A 166 9.18 -0.61 4.62
CA GLY A 166 8.46 -0.49 5.89
C GLY A 166 9.30 0.27 6.92
N SER A 167 9.61 -0.37 8.04
CA SER A 167 10.47 0.19 9.10
C SER A 167 11.95 0.05 8.79
N GLY A 168 12.32 -0.71 7.76
CA GLY A 168 13.69 -1.12 7.49
C GLY A 168 14.16 -2.33 8.31
N HIS A 169 13.26 -2.92 9.11
CA HIS A 169 13.53 -4.09 9.94
C HIS A 169 12.79 -5.32 9.43
N PHE A 170 13.30 -6.51 9.77
CA PHE A 170 12.66 -7.76 9.39
C PHE A 170 11.38 -8.01 10.18
N PRO A 171 10.39 -8.70 9.59
CA PRO A 171 9.12 -8.99 10.24
C PRO A 171 9.25 -9.82 11.53
N SER A 172 10.32 -10.59 11.67
CA SER A 172 10.62 -11.38 12.88
C SER A 172 10.80 -10.53 14.14
N GLU A 173 11.08 -9.23 13.99
CA GLU A 173 11.20 -8.31 15.13
C GLU A 173 9.85 -7.92 15.75
N GLY A 174 8.75 -8.12 15.02
CA GLY A 174 7.39 -7.99 15.55
C GLY A 174 6.95 -6.57 15.89
N TYR A 175 5.94 -6.46 16.75
CA TYR A 175 5.32 -5.19 17.13
C TYR A 175 6.34 -4.19 17.68
N ARG A 176 6.15 -2.89 17.38
CA ARG A 176 7.05 -1.76 17.71
C ARG A 176 8.33 -1.65 16.86
N ARG A 177 8.70 -2.69 16.11
CA ARG A 177 9.96 -2.75 15.36
C ARG A 177 9.75 -2.98 13.87
N ALA A 178 8.89 -3.93 13.53
CA ALA A 178 8.52 -4.24 12.15
C ALA A 178 7.34 -3.39 11.68
N SER A 179 7.23 -3.19 10.37
CA SER A 179 5.98 -2.74 9.77
C SER A 179 4.94 -3.85 9.78
N TYR A 180 3.67 -3.45 9.84
CA TYR A 180 2.55 -4.36 9.90
C TYR A 180 1.35 -3.85 9.11
N PHE A 181 0.54 -4.81 8.70
CA PHE A 181 -0.85 -4.60 8.39
C PHE A 181 -1.67 -5.33 9.45
N ARG A 182 -2.76 -4.70 9.91
CA ARG A 182 -3.74 -5.29 10.80
C ARG A 182 -5.16 -5.00 10.33
N HIS A 183 -6.12 -5.76 10.85
CA HIS A 183 -7.52 -5.62 10.49
C HIS A 183 -7.74 -5.71 8.97
N LEU A 184 -7.07 -6.66 8.30
CA LEU A 184 -7.35 -6.92 6.89
C LEU A 184 -8.80 -7.33 6.73
N LYS A 185 -9.52 -6.64 5.86
CA LYS A 185 -10.92 -6.93 5.52
C LYS A 185 -11.13 -6.80 4.02
N PHE A 186 -12.07 -7.58 3.50
CA PHE A 186 -12.65 -7.35 2.19
C PHE A 186 -14.16 -7.10 2.32
N LEU A 187 -14.72 -6.32 1.40
CA LEU A 187 -16.16 -6.13 1.27
C LEU A 187 -16.70 -7.15 0.28
N ASP A 188 -17.63 -8.00 0.72
CA ASP A 188 -18.31 -8.96 -0.14
C ASP A 188 -19.31 -8.29 -1.12
N ASP A 189 -20.03 -9.11 -1.87
CA ASP A 189 -21.06 -8.69 -2.82
C ASP A 189 -22.26 -8.01 -2.14
N ARG A 190 -22.46 -8.25 -0.84
CA ARG A 190 -23.49 -7.64 0.00
C ARG A 190 -22.99 -6.44 0.78
N PHE A 191 -21.78 -5.96 0.50
CA PHE A 191 -21.15 -4.83 1.22
C PHE A 191 -20.91 -5.09 2.70
N ILE A 192 -20.77 -6.36 3.08
CA ILE A 192 -20.43 -6.75 4.43
C ILE A 192 -18.91 -6.91 4.51
N GLU A 193 -18.30 -6.31 5.54
CA GLU A 193 -16.89 -6.53 5.82
C GLU A 193 -16.65 -7.96 6.32
N ARG A 194 -15.71 -8.65 5.70
CA ARG A 194 -15.32 -10.03 6.00
C ARG A 194 -13.82 -10.11 6.23
N ASP A 195 -13.41 -11.01 7.11
CA ASP A 195 -12.00 -11.40 7.22
C ASP A 195 -11.58 -12.20 5.99
N PRO A 196 -10.44 -11.88 5.36
CA PRO A 196 -9.93 -12.70 4.27
C PRO A 196 -9.53 -14.08 4.81
N VAL A 197 -9.81 -15.10 4.02
CA VAL A 197 -9.44 -16.49 4.29
C VAL A 197 -8.49 -16.98 3.18
N ASN A 198 -7.66 -17.97 3.48
CA ASN A 198 -6.71 -18.57 2.52
C ASN A 198 -5.76 -17.54 1.87
N LEU A 199 -5.24 -16.60 2.67
CA LEU A 199 -4.24 -15.63 2.22
C LEU A 199 -3.01 -16.34 1.67
N GLN A 200 -2.48 -15.83 0.56
CA GLN A 200 -1.23 -16.30 -0.04
C GLN A 200 -0.13 -15.27 0.19
N THR A 201 1.00 -15.73 0.69
CA THR A 201 2.20 -14.91 0.88
C THR A 201 3.04 -14.89 -0.39
N PHE A 202 3.57 -13.74 -0.78
CA PHE A 202 4.46 -13.61 -1.94
C PHE A 202 5.62 -12.66 -1.60
N VAL A 203 6.85 -13.17 -1.71
CA VAL A 203 8.09 -12.42 -1.40
C VAL A 203 9.09 -12.59 -2.54
N THR A 204 9.52 -11.48 -3.14
CA THR A 204 10.40 -11.50 -4.32
C THR A 204 11.89 -11.70 -3.97
N LYS A 205 12.31 -11.24 -2.77
CA LYS A 205 13.70 -11.27 -2.29
C LYS A 205 13.75 -11.55 -0.77
N PRO A 206 13.48 -12.79 -0.34
CA PRO A 206 13.27 -13.14 1.08
C PRO A 206 14.45 -12.79 2.01
N ASN A 207 15.69 -12.86 1.51
CA ASN A 207 16.85 -12.49 2.32
C ASN A 207 17.00 -10.98 2.57
N CYS A 208 16.32 -10.14 1.77
CA CYS A 208 16.45 -8.68 1.77
C CYS A 208 15.21 -8.01 2.39
N TYR A 209 14.05 -8.58 2.09
CA TYR A 209 12.74 -8.20 2.60
C TYR A 209 11.94 -9.48 2.81
N ASP A 210 11.18 -9.54 3.89
CA ASP A 210 10.40 -10.72 4.22
C ASP A 210 9.00 -10.35 4.72
N LEU A 211 8.14 -11.36 4.81
CA LEU A 211 6.77 -11.24 5.31
C LEU A 211 6.46 -12.40 6.24
N LEU A 212 5.95 -12.07 7.43
CA LEU A 212 5.47 -13.04 8.40
C LEU A 212 3.96 -12.87 8.58
N LEU A 213 3.19 -13.74 7.93
CA LEU A 213 1.75 -13.82 8.15
C LEU A 213 1.50 -14.37 9.55
N ASN A 214 0.78 -13.61 10.36
CA ASN A 214 0.42 -14.08 11.69
C ASN A 214 -0.80 -14.99 11.57
N LEU A 215 -0.61 -16.28 11.86
CA LEU A 215 -1.64 -17.32 11.78
C LEU A 215 -2.36 -17.55 13.10
N ASP A 216 -1.97 -16.84 14.17
CA ASP A 216 -2.63 -16.97 15.47
C ASP A 216 -4.11 -16.55 15.40
N PRO A 217 -4.99 -17.12 16.25
CA PRO A 217 -6.40 -16.76 16.30
C PRO A 217 -6.54 -15.23 16.41
N PRO A 218 -7.50 -14.60 15.71
CA PRO A 218 -7.61 -13.16 15.66
C PRO A 218 -7.82 -12.61 17.08
N GLY A 219 -6.72 -12.17 17.69
CA GLY A 219 -6.74 -11.36 18.90
C GLY A 219 -7.22 -9.95 18.57
N THR A 220 -6.81 -8.97 19.37
CA THR A 220 -7.19 -7.56 19.16
C THR A 220 -6.75 -6.99 17.81
N CYS A 221 -5.81 -7.62 17.09
CA CYS A 221 -5.29 -7.18 15.80
C CYS A 221 -6.05 -7.73 14.57
N GLY A 222 -7.01 -8.64 14.74
CA GLY A 222 -7.69 -9.32 13.61
C GLY A 222 -6.69 -10.07 12.71
N VAL A 223 -7.06 -10.31 11.44
CA VAL A 223 -6.11 -10.86 10.45
C VAL A 223 -5.00 -9.82 10.20
N ASN A 224 -3.74 -10.23 10.35
CA ASN A 224 -2.58 -9.33 10.36
C ASN A 224 -1.29 -10.02 9.88
N PHE A 225 -0.32 -9.23 9.46
CA PHE A 225 1.03 -9.71 9.13
C PHE A 225 2.07 -8.63 9.40
N TYR A 226 3.30 -9.05 9.64
CA TYR A 226 4.48 -8.19 9.65
C TYR A 226 5.20 -8.28 8.32
N TYR A 227 5.84 -7.20 7.89
CA TYR A 227 6.65 -7.17 6.67
C TYR A 227 7.75 -6.11 6.79
N GLY A 228 8.74 -6.21 5.90
CA GLY A 228 9.77 -5.19 5.74
C GLY A 228 11.15 -5.79 5.57
N GLY A 229 12.15 -4.92 5.61
CA GLY A 229 13.54 -5.34 5.60
C GLY A 229 14.47 -4.18 5.22
N PRO A 230 15.77 -4.34 5.52
CA PRO A 230 16.74 -3.27 5.34
C PRO A 230 17.17 -3.07 3.88
N GLY A 231 16.78 -3.98 2.97
CA GLY A 231 17.31 -4.03 1.60
C GLY A 231 18.72 -4.60 1.56
N PHE A 232 19.65 -3.99 2.28
CA PHE A 232 21.02 -4.49 2.45
C PHE A 232 21.26 -5.02 3.85
N SER A 233 21.80 -6.23 3.95
CA SER A 233 22.23 -6.83 5.22
C SER A 233 23.33 -7.87 4.98
N ALA A 234 23.88 -8.45 6.05
CA ALA A 234 24.77 -9.61 5.92
C ALA A 234 24.11 -10.81 5.21
N GLN A 235 22.77 -10.91 5.29
CA GLN A 235 21.98 -11.97 4.65
C GLN A 235 21.58 -11.61 3.21
N CYS A 236 21.55 -10.32 2.88
CA CYS A 236 21.34 -9.80 1.54
C CYS A 236 22.41 -8.77 1.17
N PRO A 237 23.58 -9.24 0.66
CA PRO A 237 24.63 -8.36 0.19
C PRO A 237 24.23 -7.64 -1.11
N ILE A 238 24.81 -6.44 -1.31
CA ILE A 238 24.67 -5.56 -2.49
C ILE A 238 25.29 -6.20 -3.74
#